data_AF-R7T611-F1
#
_entry.id   AF-R7T611-F1
#
_cell.length_a   1.000
_cell.length_b   1.000
_cell.length_c   1.000
_cell.angle_alpha   90.00
_cell.angle_beta   90.00
_cell.angle_gamma   90.00
#
_symmetry.space_group_name_H-M   'P 1'
#
loop_
_entity.id
_entity.type
_entity.pdbx_description
1 polymer ?
#
loop_
_entity_poly.entity_id
_entity_poly.type
_entity_poly.pdbx_seq_one_letter_code
_entity_poly.pdbx_strand_id
1 'polypeptide(L)'
;MNIELSGYYHSFKYFTEIEDDIRREFTFKESIQNKVNQFIQKSMVGYENYTKVGIHVRRGDFLREDAQKFGDAVATPEYMEKSMKFFQEKFPRVWFFAAGNGGDWTKENVKADHVAFSEDFSPFEDLALLSSCDHTIATVGTFSWWAAWLTNGITTYFEGFPVPNTRLGNRYIKEDYIPPNWIAMK
;
A
#
# COMPACT_ATOMS: atom_id res chain seq x y z
N MET A 1 -38.41 -10.02 6.39
CA MET A 1 -37.42 -11.05 6.03
C MET A 1 -36.07 -10.47 6.42
N ASN A 2 -35.33 -11.14 7.30
CA ASN A 2 -34.03 -10.64 7.75
C ASN A 2 -32.96 -11.33 6.92
N ILE A 3 -32.06 -10.55 6.31
CA ILE A 3 -30.95 -11.04 5.50
C ILE A 3 -29.66 -10.69 6.24
N GLU A 4 -28.79 -11.69 6.40
CA GLU A 4 -27.43 -11.51 6.90
C GLU A 4 -26.45 -11.68 5.74
N LEU A 5 -25.61 -10.67 5.53
CA LEU A 5 -24.56 -10.65 4.52
C LEU A 5 -23.22 -10.89 5.20
N SER A 6 -22.53 -11.97 4.83
CA SER A 6 -21.19 -12.32 5.37
C SER A 6 -20.16 -12.44 4.25
N GLY A 7 -18.98 -11.85 4.43
CA GLY A 7 -17.90 -11.83 3.43
C GLY A 7 -17.00 -10.60 3.54
N TYR A 8 -15.95 -10.55 2.72
CA TYR A 8 -15.00 -9.42 2.69
C TYR A 8 -15.50 -8.24 1.83
N TYR A 9 -16.40 -8.48 0.87
CA TYR A 9 -16.95 -7.48 -0.05
C TYR A 9 -15.90 -6.54 -0.67
N HIS A 10 -14.70 -7.06 -0.89
CA HIS A 10 -13.55 -6.27 -1.34
C HIS A 10 -13.29 -6.53 -2.82
N SER A 11 -13.98 -5.77 -3.67
CA SER A 11 -13.76 -5.74 -5.11
C SER A 11 -13.91 -4.33 -5.65
N PHE A 12 -12.95 -3.89 -6.48
CA PHE A 12 -13.05 -2.59 -7.16
C PHE A 12 -14.24 -2.52 -8.12
N LYS A 13 -14.69 -3.68 -8.63
CA LYS A 13 -15.81 -3.79 -9.56
C LYS A 13 -17.13 -3.26 -8.99
N TYR A 14 -17.25 -3.19 -7.67
CA TYR A 14 -18.45 -2.66 -7.00
C TYR A 14 -18.63 -1.16 -7.15
N PHE A 15 -17.56 -0.42 -7.48
CA PHE A 15 -17.59 1.04 -7.53
C PHE A 15 -16.86 1.63 -8.73
N THR A 16 -16.59 0.82 -9.77
CA THR A 16 -15.92 1.28 -11.00
C THR A 16 -16.64 2.44 -11.69
N GLU A 17 -17.97 2.53 -11.58
CA GLU A 17 -18.75 3.63 -12.19
C GLU A 17 -18.75 4.92 -11.36
N ILE A 18 -18.31 4.85 -10.09
CA ILE A 18 -18.36 5.96 -9.13
C ILE A 18 -17.00 6.22 -8.48
N GLU A 19 -15.89 5.76 -9.08
CA GLU A 19 -14.56 5.84 -8.47
C GLU A 19 -14.17 7.28 -8.13
N ASP A 20 -14.48 8.23 -9.01
CA ASP A 20 -14.16 9.64 -8.80
C ASP A 20 -14.96 10.25 -7.64
N ASP A 21 -16.20 9.82 -7.47
CA ASP A 21 -17.01 10.21 -6.31
C ASP A 21 -16.42 9.63 -5.03
N ILE A 22 -16.08 8.34 -5.02
CA ILE A 22 -15.44 7.70 -3.86
C ILE A 22 -14.12 8.40 -3.52
N ARG A 23 -13.25 8.70 -4.49
CA ARG A 23 -11.98 9.41 -4.23
C ARG A 23 -12.21 10.81 -3.64
N ARG A 24 -13.26 11.52 -4.10
CA ARG A 24 -13.63 12.83 -3.56
C ARG A 24 -14.15 12.75 -2.13
N GLU A 25 -14.98 11.77 -1.82
CA GLU A 25 -15.51 11.56 -0.46
C GLU A 25 -14.44 11.06 0.51
N PHE A 26 -13.46 10.28 0.03
CA PHE A 26 -12.30 9.83 0.81
C PHE A 26 -11.20 10.89 0.89
N THR A 27 -11.59 12.14 1.16
CA THR A 27 -10.68 13.24 1.46
C THR A 27 -10.46 13.34 2.97
N PHE A 28 -9.19 13.48 3.37
CA PHE A 28 -8.84 13.54 4.79
C PHE A 28 -9.18 14.90 5.39
N LYS A 29 -9.50 14.91 6.69
CA LYS A 29 -9.68 16.14 7.45
C LYS A 29 -8.44 17.04 7.31
N GLU A 30 -8.67 18.35 7.27
CA GLU A 30 -7.61 19.35 7.08
C GLU A 30 -6.46 19.20 8.09
N SER A 31 -6.77 18.87 9.36
CA SER A 31 -5.74 18.64 10.38
C SER A 31 -4.79 17.47 10.05
N ILE A 32 -5.32 16.40 9.47
CA ILE A 32 -4.53 15.23 9.03
C ILE A 32 -3.69 15.62 7.81
N GLN A 33 -4.31 16.26 6.82
CA GLN A 33 -3.58 16.71 5.62
C GLN A 33 -2.45 17.67 5.97
N ASN A 34 -2.68 18.63 6.86
CA ASN A 34 -1.66 19.59 7.29
C ASN A 34 -0.48 18.89 7.96
N LYS A 35 -0.71 17.91 8.83
CA LYS A 35 0.36 17.14 9.48
C LYS A 35 1.18 16.35 8.44
N VAL A 36 0.52 15.68 7.50
CA VAL A 36 1.16 14.91 6.42
C VAL A 36 1.97 15.83 5.50
N ASN A 37 1.40 16.96 5.08
CA ASN A 37 2.07 17.92 4.21
C ASN A 37 3.32 18.51 4.88
N GLN A 38 3.24 18.83 6.17
CA GLN A 38 4.40 19.28 6.94
C GLN A 38 5.49 18.20 7.03
N PHE A 39 5.12 16.93 7.19
CA PHE A 39 6.08 15.82 7.20
C PHE A 39 6.78 15.70 5.84
N ILE A 40 6.04 15.65 4.73
CA ILE A 40 6.60 15.58 3.37
C ILE A 40 7.54 16.77 3.11
N GLN A 41 7.10 17.99 3.42
CA GLN A 41 7.90 19.20 3.24
C GLN A 41 9.20 19.16 4.04
N LYS A 42 9.15 18.71 5.30
CA LYS A 42 10.35 18.57 6.15
C LYS A 42 11.29 17.49 5.64
N SER A 43 10.77 16.36 5.14
CA SER A 43 11.61 15.30 4.57
C SER A 43 12.35 15.79 3.33
N MET A 44 11.71 16.61 2.50
CA MET A 44 12.21 16.99 1.17
C MET A 44 12.79 18.42 1.11
N VAL A 45 13.17 19.02 2.23
CA VAL A 45 13.74 20.39 2.25
C VAL A 45 14.98 20.48 1.36
N GLY A 46 14.97 21.40 0.40
CA GLY A 46 16.07 21.58 -0.56
C GLY A 46 16.05 20.61 -1.75
N TYR A 47 15.03 19.76 -1.86
CA TYR A 47 14.85 18.81 -2.95
C TYR A 47 13.58 19.14 -3.75
N GLU A 48 13.73 19.27 -5.07
CA GLU A 48 12.63 19.62 -5.99
C GLU A 48 12.47 18.56 -7.07
N ASN A 49 11.29 18.46 -7.70
CA ASN A 49 10.92 17.52 -8.79
C ASN A 49 11.38 16.07 -8.56
N TYR A 50 11.02 15.52 -7.40
CA TYR A 50 11.10 14.10 -7.07
C TYR A 50 9.73 13.44 -7.26
N THR A 51 9.72 12.22 -7.77
CA THR A 51 8.54 11.36 -7.78
C THR A 51 8.40 10.70 -6.41
N LYS A 52 7.29 10.94 -5.72
CA LYS A 52 6.99 10.40 -4.40
C LYS A 52 6.38 9.02 -4.56
N VAL A 53 6.98 8.01 -3.95
CA VAL A 53 6.49 6.63 -4.00
C VAL A 53 6.18 6.16 -2.59
N GLY A 54 4.90 5.93 -2.31
CA GLY A 54 4.43 5.42 -1.03
C GLY A 54 4.69 3.92 -0.93
N ILE A 55 5.20 3.45 0.20
CA ILE A 55 5.42 2.04 0.49
C ILE A 55 4.61 1.68 1.73
N HIS A 56 3.60 0.82 1.58
CA HIS A 56 2.91 0.28 2.73
C HIS A 56 3.44 -1.11 3.08
N VAL A 57 4.04 -1.27 4.25
CA VAL A 57 4.57 -2.54 4.75
C VAL A 57 3.62 -3.16 5.76
N ARG A 58 2.91 -4.22 5.35
CA ARG A 58 2.06 -5.04 6.22
C ARG A 58 2.79 -6.31 6.64
N ARG A 59 3.07 -6.46 7.94
CA ARG A 59 3.68 -7.64 8.55
C ARG A 59 2.97 -8.07 9.82
N GLY A 60 3.12 -7.34 10.93
CA GLY A 60 2.51 -7.59 12.25
C GLY A 60 1.80 -8.93 12.46
N ASP A 61 0.47 -8.91 12.47
CA ASP A 61 -0.43 -10.05 12.65
C ASP A 61 -0.33 -11.13 11.54
N PHE A 62 0.12 -10.78 10.33
CA PHE A 62 0.31 -11.73 9.22
C PHE A 62 1.53 -12.63 9.43
N LEU A 63 2.38 -12.33 10.42
CA LEU A 63 3.49 -13.20 10.85
C LEU A 63 3.02 -14.34 11.77
N ARG A 64 1.78 -14.30 12.27
CA ARG A 64 1.27 -15.35 13.14
C ARG A 64 1.07 -16.66 12.37
N GLU A 65 1.38 -17.78 13.02
CA GLU A 65 1.26 -19.11 12.40
C GLU A 65 -0.17 -19.41 11.91
N ASP A 66 -1.18 -19.02 12.68
CA ASP A 66 -2.58 -19.24 12.31
C ASP A 66 -3.05 -18.38 11.14
N ALA A 67 -2.53 -17.15 11.03
CA ALA A 67 -2.75 -16.28 9.87
C ALA A 67 -2.13 -16.91 8.60
N GLN A 68 -0.89 -17.40 8.69
CA GLN A 68 -0.23 -18.06 7.55
C GLN A 68 -0.92 -19.37 7.14
N LYS A 69 -1.38 -20.18 8.11
CA LYS A 69 -2.19 -21.37 7.84
C LYS A 69 -3.53 -21.03 7.18
N PHE A 70 -4.12 -19.89 7.54
CA PHE A 70 -5.35 -19.41 6.91
C PHE A 70 -5.10 -18.97 5.45
N GLY A 71 -3.94 -18.38 5.19
CA GLY A 71 -3.46 -18.02 3.86
C GLY A 71 -2.83 -16.64 3.74
N ASP A 72 -2.60 -15.95 4.86
CA ASP A 72 -1.88 -14.69 4.87
C ASP A 72 -0.40 -14.90 4.51
N ALA A 73 0.16 -13.93 3.81
CA ALA A 73 1.56 -13.92 3.39
C ALA A 73 2.11 -12.51 3.59
N VAL A 74 3.42 -12.37 3.80
CA VAL A 74 4.09 -11.08 3.92
C VAL A 74 5.02 -10.87 2.73
N ALA A 75 5.19 -9.62 2.33
CA ALA A 75 6.14 -9.25 1.29
C ALA A 75 7.57 -9.69 1.67
N THR A 76 8.30 -10.16 0.65
CA THR A 76 9.68 -10.62 0.78
C THR A 76 10.68 -9.48 0.58
N PRO A 77 11.93 -9.62 1.05
CA PRO A 77 13.01 -8.70 0.70
C PRO A 77 13.17 -8.52 -0.81
N GLU A 78 13.08 -9.60 -1.58
CA GLU A 78 13.26 -9.60 -3.03
C GLU A 78 12.15 -8.80 -3.73
N TYR A 79 10.91 -8.89 -3.24
CA TYR A 79 9.79 -8.09 -3.72
C TYR A 79 10.05 -6.59 -3.48
N MET A 80 10.52 -6.23 -2.28
CA MET A 80 10.81 -4.85 -1.92
C MET A 80 11.90 -4.28 -2.83
N GLU A 81 13.00 -5.01 -2.99
CA GLU A 81 14.12 -4.61 -3.85
C GLU A 81 13.67 -4.41 -5.30
N LYS A 82 12.96 -5.38 -5.88
CA LYS A 82 12.48 -5.30 -7.27
C LYS A 82 11.51 -4.14 -7.48
N SER A 83 10.58 -3.94 -6.54
CA SER A 83 9.59 -2.86 -6.63
C SER A 83 10.26 -1.49 -6.54
N MET A 84 11.17 -1.29 -5.60
CA MET A 84 11.91 -0.03 -5.46
C MET A 84 12.76 0.25 -6.69
N LYS A 85 13.48 -0.76 -7.18
CA LYS A 85 14.31 -0.68 -8.39
C LYS A 85 13.48 -0.30 -9.62
N PHE A 86 12.29 -0.90 -9.80
CA PHE A 86 11.40 -0.55 -10.89
C PHE A 86 11.06 0.95 -10.93
N PHE A 87 10.76 1.56 -9.78
CA PHE A 87 10.47 3.00 -9.73
C PHE A 87 11.73 3.85 -9.98
N GLN A 88 12.88 3.44 -9.44
CA GLN A 88 14.16 4.13 -9.65
C GLN A 88 14.64 4.07 -11.10
N GLU A 89 14.36 2.99 -11.82
CA GLU A 89 14.67 2.88 -13.25
C GLU A 89 13.67 3.67 -14.11
N LYS A 90 12.42 3.78 -13.67
CA LYS A 90 11.36 4.46 -14.41
C LYS A 90 11.40 5.99 -14.28
N PHE A 91 11.82 6.50 -13.12
CA PHE A 91 11.80 7.93 -12.82
C PHE A 91 13.20 8.44 -12.47
N PRO A 92 13.61 9.62 -12.97
CA PRO A 92 14.97 10.12 -12.79
C PRO A 92 15.32 10.42 -11.32
N ARG A 93 14.31 10.73 -10.49
CA ARG A 93 14.46 11.02 -9.06
C ARG A 93 13.25 10.49 -8.30
N VAL A 94 13.49 9.65 -7.30
CA VAL A 94 12.45 8.99 -6.51
C VAL A 94 12.67 9.27 -5.03
N TRP A 95 11.60 9.58 -4.31
CA TRP A 95 11.57 9.71 -2.86
C TRP A 95 10.58 8.71 -2.29
N PHE A 96 11.05 7.80 -1.44
CA PHE A 96 10.19 6.80 -0.84
C PHE A 96 9.62 7.27 0.50
N PHE A 97 8.32 7.06 0.70
CA PHE A 97 7.65 7.28 1.98
C PHE A 97 7.10 5.94 2.48
N ALA A 98 7.71 5.40 3.53
CA ALA A 98 7.37 4.08 4.06
C ALA A 98 6.51 4.18 5.32
N ALA A 99 5.39 3.46 5.32
CA ALA A 99 4.41 3.41 6.39
C ALA A 99 3.97 1.97 6.69
N GLY A 100 3.39 1.74 7.87
CA GLY A 100 2.83 0.43 8.26
C GLY A 100 3.54 -0.22 9.44
N ASN A 101 3.29 -1.52 9.64
CA ASN A 101 3.63 -2.24 10.87
C ASN A 101 4.78 -3.25 10.71
N GLY A 102 5.78 -2.90 9.88
CA GLY A 102 6.95 -3.74 9.65
C GLY A 102 8.11 -3.57 10.64
N GLY A 103 8.12 -2.49 11.44
CA GLY A 103 9.18 -2.23 12.43
C GLY A 103 10.58 -2.21 11.81
N ASP A 104 11.54 -2.87 12.47
CA ASP A 104 12.94 -2.93 12.02
C ASP A 104 13.09 -3.57 10.64
N TRP A 105 12.24 -4.55 10.31
CA TRP A 105 12.25 -5.19 8.98
C TRP A 105 12.05 -4.15 7.86
N THR A 106 11.21 -3.14 8.08
CA THR A 106 11.00 -2.07 7.09
C THR A 106 12.29 -1.30 6.84
N LYS A 107 13.02 -0.94 7.90
CA LYS A 107 14.30 -0.19 7.78
C LYS A 107 15.40 -1.04 7.15
N GLU A 108 15.37 -2.35 7.36
CA GLU A 108 16.33 -3.28 6.78
C GLU A 108 16.13 -3.51 5.27
N ASN A 109 14.88 -3.47 4.79
CA ASN A 109 14.50 -3.86 3.43
C ASN A 109 14.05 -2.68 2.55
N VAL A 110 13.78 -1.51 3.13
CA VAL A 110 13.51 -0.27 2.40
C VAL A 110 14.74 0.64 2.50
N LYS A 111 15.67 0.48 1.57
CA LYS A 111 16.92 1.24 1.52
C LYS A 111 17.07 1.94 0.17
N ALA A 112 17.20 3.26 0.21
CA ALA A 112 17.45 4.13 -0.93
C ALA A 112 18.11 5.42 -0.44
N ASP A 113 18.67 6.21 -1.37
CA ASP A 113 19.27 7.51 -1.05
C ASP A 113 18.26 8.48 -0.39
N HIS A 114 16.98 8.36 -0.77
CA HIS A 114 15.90 9.19 -0.29
C HIS A 114 14.72 8.35 0.18
N VAL A 115 14.62 8.18 1.51
CA VAL A 115 13.51 7.51 2.18
C VAL A 115 13.13 8.24 3.46
N ALA A 116 11.84 8.37 3.71
CA ALA A 116 11.28 8.82 4.98
C ALA A 116 10.31 7.78 5.53
N PHE A 117 10.36 7.54 6.83
CA PHE A 117 9.50 6.58 7.53
C PHE A 117 8.47 7.33 8.37
N SER A 118 7.19 6.97 8.26
CA SER A 118 6.14 7.54 9.12
C SER A 118 6.20 6.91 10.51
N GLU A 119 7.08 7.44 11.34
CA GLU A 119 7.11 7.09 12.77
C GLU A 119 6.02 7.88 13.51
N ASP A 120 5.30 7.21 14.41
CA ASP A 120 4.25 7.78 15.26
C ASP A 120 3.01 8.35 14.53
N PHE A 121 2.76 7.89 13.30
CA PHE A 121 1.52 8.22 12.59
C PHE A 121 0.40 7.26 13.00
N SER A 122 -0.80 7.82 13.12
CA SER A 122 -2.02 7.00 13.20
C SER A 122 -2.32 6.35 11.84
N PRO A 123 -3.15 5.29 11.78
CA PRO A 123 -3.53 4.68 10.51
C PRO A 123 -4.17 5.65 9.52
N PHE A 124 -4.86 6.70 9.99
CA PHE A 124 -5.43 7.73 9.12
C PHE A 124 -4.35 8.63 8.51
N GLU A 125 -3.31 8.94 9.27
CA GLU A 125 -2.18 9.75 8.82
C GLU A 125 -1.28 8.97 7.86
N ASP A 126 -1.07 7.66 8.11
CA ASP A 126 -0.39 6.76 7.18
C ASP A 126 -1.13 6.66 5.84
N LEU A 127 -2.44 6.45 5.88
CA LEU A 127 -3.24 6.35 4.65
C LEU A 127 -3.20 7.68 3.88
N ALA A 128 -3.30 8.80 4.58
CA ALA A 128 -3.18 10.14 3.99
C ALA A 128 -1.79 10.35 3.36
N LEU A 129 -0.71 10.02 4.06
CA LEU A 129 0.66 10.10 3.54
C LEU A 129 0.84 9.30 2.25
N LEU A 130 0.40 8.05 2.25
CA LEU A 130 0.53 7.17 1.10
C LEU A 130 -0.33 7.68 -0.07
N SER A 131 -1.56 8.13 0.19
CA SER A 131 -2.45 8.70 -0.83
C SER A 131 -1.93 10.01 -1.44
N SER A 132 -1.10 10.76 -0.71
CA SER A 132 -0.44 11.99 -1.19
C SER A 132 0.82 11.73 -2.02
N CYS A 133 1.26 10.47 -2.14
CA CYS A 133 2.34 10.08 -3.04
C CYS A 133 1.85 10.04 -4.50
N ASP A 134 2.77 9.98 -5.45
CA ASP A 134 2.43 9.91 -6.87
C ASP A 134 2.17 8.45 -7.31
N HIS A 135 2.86 7.49 -6.67
CA HIS A 135 2.80 6.05 -6.97
C HIS A 135 2.89 5.20 -5.69
N THR A 136 2.64 3.89 -5.79
CA THR A 136 2.58 3.00 -4.62
C THR A 136 3.30 1.68 -4.84
N ILE A 137 4.04 1.25 -3.82
CA ILE A 137 4.46 -0.14 -3.60
C ILE A 137 3.54 -0.72 -2.52
N ALA A 138 2.56 -1.52 -2.95
CA ALA A 138 1.59 -2.16 -2.07
C ALA A 138 2.12 -3.53 -1.65
N THR A 139 2.13 -3.85 -0.35
CA THR A 139 2.46 -5.22 0.08
C THR A 139 1.21 -6.10 0.06
N VAL A 140 0.51 -6.23 1.19
CA VAL A 140 -0.65 -7.11 1.35
C VAL A 140 -1.74 -6.47 2.21
N GLY A 141 -2.93 -7.05 2.18
CA GLY A 141 -4.06 -6.63 3.01
C GLY A 141 -4.81 -5.40 2.48
N THR A 142 -5.95 -5.12 3.12
CA THR A 142 -6.90 -4.07 2.68
C THR A 142 -6.33 -2.66 2.80
N PHE A 143 -5.46 -2.42 3.78
CA PHE A 143 -4.83 -1.12 3.94
C PHE A 143 -3.90 -0.78 2.77
N SER A 144 -3.02 -1.71 2.36
CA SER A 144 -2.17 -1.55 1.16
C SER A 144 -3.01 -1.27 -0.07
N TRP A 145 -4.13 -1.99 -0.18
CA TRP A 145 -5.03 -1.90 -1.32
C TRP A 145 -5.68 -0.52 -1.42
N TRP A 146 -6.28 -0.03 -0.32
CA TRP A 146 -6.90 1.29 -0.28
C TRP A 146 -5.88 2.40 -0.47
N ALA A 147 -4.69 2.28 0.11
CA ALA A 147 -3.62 3.25 -0.11
C ALA A 147 -3.29 3.38 -1.61
N ALA A 148 -3.04 2.25 -2.29
CA ALA A 148 -2.72 2.25 -3.72
C ALA A 148 -3.89 2.75 -4.59
N TRP A 149 -5.12 2.33 -4.29
CA TRP A 149 -6.29 2.72 -5.07
C TRP A 149 -6.59 4.23 -4.92
N LEU A 150 -6.40 4.81 -3.74
CA LEU A 150 -6.55 6.24 -3.48
C LEU A 150 -5.41 7.06 -4.11
N THR A 151 -4.16 6.57 -4.09
CA THR A 151 -3.03 7.21 -4.78
C THR A 151 -3.28 7.36 -6.28
N ASN A 152 -4.01 6.41 -6.89
CA ASN A 152 -4.37 6.44 -8.32
C ASN A 152 -3.15 6.61 -9.27
N GLY A 153 -2.02 6.02 -8.88
CA GLY A 153 -0.76 6.06 -9.61
C GLY A 153 -0.39 4.70 -10.20
N ILE A 154 0.87 4.56 -10.60
CA ILE A 154 1.45 3.25 -10.88
C ILE A 154 1.56 2.49 -9.55
N THR A 155 1.08 1.25 -9.54
CA THR A 155 1.13 0.38 -8.36
C THR A 155 1.88 -0.90 -8.69
N THR A 156 2.89 -1.23 -7.89
CA THR A 156 3.40 -2.60 -7.80
C THR A 156 2.74 -3.29 -6.61
N TYR A 157 2.41 -4.58 -6.74
CA TYR A 157 1.82 -5.35 -5.64
C TYR A 157 2.48 -6.72 -5.50
N PHE A 158 2.50 -7.24 -4.26
CA PHE A 158 3.10 -8.53 -3.95
C PHE A 158 2.23 -9.69 -4.43
N GLU A 159 2.72 -10.44 -5.42
CA GLU A 159 1.99 -11.57 -6.02
C GLU A 159 1.99 -12.83 -5.13
N GLY A 160 2.85 -12.89 -4.11
CA GLY A 160 2.90 -14.03 -3.18
C GLY A 160 1.73 -14.13 -2.21
N PHE A 161 0.75 -13.22 -2.29
CA PHE A 161 -0.47 -13.25 -1.49
C PHE A 161 -1.72 -13.53 -2.35
N PRO A 162 -2.67 -14.33 -1.84
CA PRO A 162 -2.57 -15.19 -0.65
C PRO A 162 -1.74 -16.46 -0.92
N VAL A 163 -1.38 -17.18 0.15
CA VAL A 163 -0.69 -18.47 0.03
C VAL A 163 -1.58 -19.47 -0.73
N PRO A 164 -1.11 -20.09 -1.83
CA PRO A 164 -1.90 -21.07 -2.59
C PRO A 164 -2.31 -22.29 -1.74
N ASN A 165 -3.41 -22.94 -2.11
CA ASN A 165 -3.93 -24.14 -1.43
C ASN A 165 -4.31 -23.95 0.06
N THR A 166 -4.53 -22.71 0.50
CA THR A 166 -5.03 -22.38 1.85
C THR A 166 -6.51 -22.00 1.82
N ARG A 167 -7.13 -21.81 2.99
CA ARG A 167 -8.54 -21.42 3.06
C ARG A 167 -8.80 -20.09 2.36
N LEU A 168 -7.92 -19.11 2.52
CA LEU A 168 -8.00 -17.83 1.83
C LEU A 168 -7.62 -17.98 0.35
N GLY A 169 -6.53 -18.69 0.04
CA GLY A 169 -6.08 -18.91 -1.32
C GLY A 169 -7.13 -19.55 -2.23
N ASN A 170 -7.90 -20.52 -1.72
CA ASN A 170 -8.95 -21.20 -2.48
C ASN A 170 -10.21 -20.35 -2.70
N ARG A 171 -10.35 -19.20 -2.01
CA ARG A 171 -11.51 -18.30 -2.10
C ARG A 171 -11.17 -16.96 -2.76
N TYR A 172 -9.89 -16.71 -2.99
CA TYR A 172 -9.41 -15.45 -3.51
C TYR A 172 -9.54 -15.42 -5.04
N ILE A 173 -10.31 -14.46 -5.54
CA ILE A 173 -10.46 -14.20 -6.98
C ILE A 173 -9.62 -12.97 -7.29
N LYS A 174 -8.45 -13.18 -7.89
CA LYS A 174 -7.46 -12.14 -8.15
C LYS A 174 -8.05 -11.02 -9.02
N GLU A 175 -8.87 -11.38 -10.00
CA GLU A 175 -9.47 -10.47 -10.98
C GLU A 175 -10.59 -9.60 -10.38
N ASP A 176 -11.11 -9.97 -9.21
CA ASP A 176 -12.07 -9.16 -8.45
C ASP A 176 -11.34 -8.22 -7.48
N TYR A 177 -10.19 -8.66 -6.96
CA TYR A 177 -9.45 -7.94 -5.95
C TYR A 177 -8.43 -6.95 -6.54
N ILE A 178 -7.62 -7.35 -7.52
CA ILE A 178 -6.53 -6.53 -8.07
C ILE A 178 -7.00 -5.79 -9.33
N PRO A 179 -6.95 -4.44 -9.34
CA PRO A 179 -7.15 -3.67 -10.56
C PRO A 179 -6.20 -4.10 -11.68
N PRO A 180 -6.67 -4.23 -12.94
CA PRO A 180 -5.90 -4.82 -14.03
C PRO A 180 -4.68 -4.00 -14.44
N ASN A 181 -4.61 -2.72 -14.05
CA ASN A 181 -3.48 -1.83 -14.32
C ASN A 181 -2.35 -1.94 -13.28
N TRP A 182 -2.51 -2.75 -12.22
CA TRP A 182 -1.48 -2.96 -11.21
C TRP A 182 -0.45 -4.00 -11.66
N ILE A 183 0.81 -3.79 -11.28
CA ILE A 183 1.96 -4.58 -11.74
C ILE A 183 2.32 -5.62 -10.69
N ALA A 184 2.21 -6.89 -11.05
CA ALA A 184 2.58 -8.01 -10.18
C ALA A 184 4.10 -8.13 -10.04
N MET A 185 4.61 -8.31 -8.82
CA MET A 185 6.00 -8.68 -8.57
C MET A 185 6.13 -9.75 -7.49
N LYS A 186 7.21 -10.53 -7.56
CA LYS A 186 7.55 -11.62 -6.62
C LYS A 186 8.86 -11.34 -5.91
#